data_AF-A0A7S0D8B5-F1
#
_entry.id   AF-A0A7S0D8B5-F1
#
_cell.length_a   1.000
_cell.length_b   1.000
_cell.length_c   1.000
_cell.angle_alpha   90.00
_cell.angle_beta   90.00
_cell.angle_gamma   90.00
#
_symmetry.space_group_name_H-M   'P 1'
#
loop_
_entity.id
_entity.type
_entity.pdbx_description
1 polymer ?
#
loop_
_entity_poly.entity_id
_entity_poly.type
_entity_poly.pdbx_seq_one_letter_code
_entity_poly.pdbx_strand_id
1 'polypeptide(L)'
;GRPARQGRHAPGGSVAMPPWLCDDIVTCDNFEYMETSTFATTGGLVWPAARRLVEYFEAVADDIGLSRPGVQIAELGAGTGWLSVALAKNLPNAERIVATEMRAGGALRWLRRNVRANERAGHGESLRRLTTEECDWSTYLGGEPTRSMYGDDDDAPSPATTSATSPRVETETETTEKTYETDDDVESASTLDSTAWDFVVGSDLVYDDAGVAMLPRVFRRLLDNAAN
;
A
#
# COMPACT_ATOMS: atom_id res chain seq x y z
N GLY A 1 35.35 60.21 -19.07
CA GLY A 1 34.08 59.74 -18.48
C GLY A 1 34.26 58.37 -17.88
N ARG A 2 33.82 58.17 -16.64
CA ARG A 2 33.44 56.86 -16.09
C ARG A 2 31.90 56.85 -15.99
N PRO A 3 31.19 55.70 -15.83
CA PRO A 3 31.55 54.29 -16.02
C PRO A 3 30.52 53.54 -16.90
N ALA A 4 30.75 52.26 -17.21
CA ALA A 4 29.66 51.31 -17.50
C ALA A 4 29.82 50.09 -16.57
N ARG A 5 28.82 49.93 -15.69
CA ARG A 5 28.64 48.83 -14.75
C ARG A 5 27.54 47.92 -15.31
N GLN A 6 27.71 46.61 -15.08
CA GLN A 6 26.67 45.57 -14.91
C GLN A 6 25.86 45.16 -16.16
N GLY A 7 25.45 43.90 -16.33
CA GLY A 7 25.34 42.82 -15.35
C GLY A 7 25.79 41.48 -15.89
N ARG A 8 26.49 40.73 -15.03
CA ARG A 8 26.53 39.27 -15.12
C ARG A 8 25.25 38.76 -14.48
N HIS A 9 24.39 38.12 -15.25
CA HIS A 9 23.40 37.22 -14.70
C HIS A 9 24.13 36.05 -14.05
N ALA A 10 23.95 35.87 -12.75
CA ALA A 10 24.24 34.60 -12.09
C ALA A 10 23.14 33.61 -12.49
N PRO A 11 23.46 32.35 -12.84
CA PRO A 11 22.45 31.31 -12.94
C PRO A 11 21.93 31.01 -11.53
N GLY A 12 20.61 30.99 -11.38
CA GLY A 12 19.94 30.62 -10.13
C GLY A 12 20.40 29.23 -9.69
N GLY A 13 20.76 29.11 -8.42
CA GLY A 13 21.10 27.82 -7.83
C GLY A 13 19.90 26.87 -7.94
N SER A 14 20.10 25.75 -8.61
CA SER A 14 19.23 24.59 -8.48
C SER A 14 19.31 24.16 -7.02
N VAL A 15 18.22 24.37 -6.27
CA VAL A 15 18.06 23.71 -4.98
C VAL A 15 17.87 22.24 -5.33
N ALA A 16 18.87 21.41 -4.99
CA ALA A 16 18.74 19.98 -5.11
C ALA A 16 17.50 19.55 -4.31
N MET A 17 16.52 18.96 -4.99
CA MET A 17 15.39 18.35 -4.31
C MET A 17 15.93 17.25 -3.40
N PRO A 18 15.38 17.08 -2.19
CA PRO A 18 15.74 15.95 -1.35
C PRO A 18 15.43 14.65 -2.10
N PRO A 19 16.21 13.57 -1.86
CA PRO A 19 15.97 12.30 -2.51
C PRO A 19 14.56 11.81 -2.23
N TRP A 20 13.96 11.10 -3.19
CA TRP A 20 12.59 10.61 -3.04
C TRP A 20 12.48 9.59 -1.90
N LEU A 21 13.56 8.84 -1.66
CA LEU A 21 13.67 7.92 -0.55
C LEU A 21 13.73 8.71 0.77
N CYS A 22 12.73 8.53 1.61
CA CYS A 22 12.58 9.27 2.85
C CYS A 22 12.40 8.33 4.04
N ASP A 23 13.24 8.47 5.07
CA ASP A 23 13.23 7.63 6.27
C ASP A 23 12.18 8.07 7.32
N ASP A 24 11.38 9.10 7.01
CA ASP A 24 10.34 9.65 7.88
C ASP A 24 8.94 9.07 7.62
N ILE A 25 8.83 8.08 6.72
CA ILE A 25 7.59 7.35 6.47
C ILE A 25 7.39 6.37 7.61
N VAL A 26 6.30 6.55 8.33
CA VAL A 26 5.91 5.70 9.45
C VAL A 26 5.33 4.40 8.90
N THR A 27 5.87 3.27 9.32
CA THR A 27 5.27 1.95 9.10
C THR A 27 5.12 1.27 10.44
N CYS A 28 3.95 0.69 10.72
CA CYS A 28 3.79 -0.16 11.88
C CYS A 28 4.65 -1.43 11.72
N ASP A 29 5.11 -1.98 12.84
CA ASP A 29 6.00 -3.13 12.83
C ASP A 29 5.25 -4.45 12.57
N ASN A 30 6.02 -5.52 12.38
CA ASN A 30 5.48 -6.83 12.09
C ASN A 30 4.67 -7.43 13.26
N PHE A 31 4.88 -6.99 14.51
CA PHE A 31 4.10 -7.48 15.65
C PHE A 31 2.68 -6.94 15.59
N GLU A 32 2.53 -5.63 15.36
CA GLU A 32 1.23 -5.01 15.16
C GLU A 32 0.49 -5.58 13.93
N TYR A 33 1.25 -5.97 12.90
CA TYR A 33 0.69 -6.61 11.71
C TYR A 33 0.05 -7.96 12.05
N MET A 34 0.76 -8.81 12.79
CA MET A 34 0.26 -10.13 13.21
C MET A 34 -0.95 -10.05 14.15
N GLU A 35 -1.09 -8.95 14.91
CA GLU A 35 -2.29 -8.71 15.72
C GLU A 35 -3.50 -8.26 14.88
N THR A 36 -3.26 -7.64 13.73
CA THR A 36 -4.30 -7.03 12.88
C THR A 36 -4.70 -7.94 11.71
N SER A 37 -3.76 -8.73 11.19
CA SER A 37 -3.93 -9.50 9.97
C SER A 37 -3.89 -11.01 10.25
N THR A 38 -4.88 -11.72 9.70
CA THR A 38 -5.02 -13.17 9.88
C THR A 38 -4.48 -13.98 8.70
N PHE A 39 -4.02 -13.32 7.63
CA PHE A 39 -3.34 -13.94 6.50
C PHE A 39 -1.92 -13.39 6.36
N ALA A 40 -1.00 -14.23 5.88
CA ALA A 40 0.32 -13.76 5.47
C ALA A 40 0.18 -12.98 4.15
N THR A 41 0.09 -11.65 4.22
CA THR A 41 0.10 -10.73 3.07
C THR A 41 1.41 -9.95 3.01
N THR A 42 1.58 -9.12 1.97
CA THR A 42 2.80 -8.29 1.78
C THR A 42 2.93 -7.15 2.80
N GLY A 43 1.99 -7.01 3.74
CA GLY A 43 1.87 -5.86 4.65
C GLY A 43 2.78 -5.84 5.87
N GLY A 44 3.50 -6.92 6.20
CA GLY A 44 4.30 -7.01 7.44
C GLY A 44 5.62 -6.23 7.44
N LEU A 45 6.12 -5.81 6.27
CA LEU A 45 7.38 -5.06 6.12
C LEU A 45 7.44 -4.28 4.81
N VAL A 46 8.39 -3.34 4.72
CA VAL A 46 8.72 -2.64 3.47
C VAL A 46 9.70 -3.51 2.66
N TRP A 47 9.24 -4.04 1.54
CA TRP A 47 10.05 -4.91 0.69
C TRP A 47 11.17 -4.14 -0.03
N PRO A 48 12.37 -4.73 -0.22
CA PRO A 48 13.45 -4.09 -0.97
C PRO A 48 13.04 -3.65 -2.38
N ALA A 49 12.10 -4.38 -3.01
CA ALA A 49 11.56 -4.03 -4.32
C ALA A 49 10.84 -2.66 -4.31
N ALA A 50 10.13 -2.30 -3.24
CA ALA A 50 9.46 -1.01 -3.12
C ALA A 50 10.47 0.14 -3.10
N ARG A 51 11.58 -0.03 -2.36
CA ARG A 51 12.66 0.97 -2.29
C ARG A 51 13.35 1.14 -3.64
N ARG A 52 13.64 0.03 -4.33
CA ARG A 52 14.24 0.05 -5.68
C ARG A 52 13.33 0.70 -6.71
N LEU A 53 12.02 0.52 -6.57
CA LEU A 53 11.05 1.16 -7.45
C LEU A 53 10.99 2.68 -7.23
N VAL A 54 11.12 3.16 -5.98
CA VAL A 54 11.27 4.61 -5.69
C VAL A 54 12.56 5.16 -6.29
N GLU A 55 13.70 4.48 -6.12
CA GLU A 55 14.98 4.87 -6.73
C GLU A 55 14.86 4.97 -8.26
N TYR A 56 14.16 4.02 -8.89
CA TYR A 56 13.88 4.07 -10.32
C TYR A 56 13.01 5.28 -10.70
N PHE A 57 11.88 5.50 -10.01
CA PHE A 57 11.01 6.63 -10.31
C PHE A 57 11.69 7.97 -10.10
N GLU A 58 12.50 8.14 -9.06
CA GLU A 58 13.32 9.33 -8.86
C GLU A 58 14.20 9.63 -10.09
N ALA A 59 14.78 8.59 -10.69
CA ALA A 59 15.67 8.74 -11.83
C ALA A 59 14.94 9.02 -13.15
N VAL A 60 13.69 8.58 -13.32
CA VAL A 60 13.01 8.61 -14.63
C VAL A 60 11.64 9.31 -14.64
N ALA A 61 11.17 9.86 -13.52
CA ALA A 61 9.79 10.36 -13.39
C ALA A 61 9.40 11.38 -14.48
N ASP A 62 10.31 12.30 -14.81
CA ASP A 62 10.08 13.28 -15.87
C ASP A 62 10.05 12.63 -17.26
N ASP A 63 10.95 11.70 -17.53
CA ASP A 63 11.10 11.03 -18.82
C ASP A 63 9.90 10.13 -19.16
N ILE A 64 9.33 9.46 -18.16
CA ILE A 64 8.16 8.60 -18.34
C ILE A 64 6.83 9.35 -18.17
N GLY A 65 6.87 10.64 -17.82
CA GLY A 65 5.69 11.47 -17.61
C GLY A 65 4.95 11.21 -16.29
N LEU A 66 5.62 10.59 -15.30
CA LEU A 66 5.08 10.36 -13.95
C LEU A 66 4.94 11.66 -13.15
N SER A 67 5.80 12.66 -13.41
CA SER A 67 5.73 13.98 -12.77
C SER A 67 4.75 14.95 -13.44
N ARG A 68 4.11 14.54 -14.54
CA ARG A 68 3.11 15.33 -15.27
C ARG A 68 1.98 15.74 -14.30
N PRO A 69 1.55 17.02 -14.31
CA PRO A 69 0.38 17.42 -13.55
C PRO A 69 -0.87 16.65 -13.99
N GLY A 70 -1.67 16.21 -13.03
CA GLY A 70 -2.93 15.53 -13.28
C GLY A 70 -2.83 14.01 -13.40
N VAL A 71 -1.66 13.39 -13.19
CA VAL A 71 -1.56 11.93 -13.32
C VAL A 71 -2.39 11.18 -12.27
N GLN A 72 -2.99 10.08 -12.70
CA GLN A 72 -3.73 9.15 -11.85
C GLN A 72 -2.94 7.84 -11.70
N ILE A 73 -2.68 7.44 -10.46
CA ILE A 73 -1.83 6.30 -10.13
C ILE A 73 -2.58 5.30 -9.26
N ALA A 74 -2.57 4.03 -9.64
CA ALA A 74 -3.01 2.92 -8.79
C ALA A 74 -1.82 2.06 -8.37
N GLU A 75 -1.68 1.80 -7.07
CA GLU A 75 -0.74 0.81 -6.54
C GLU A 75 -1.48 -0.49 -6.19
N LEU A 76 -1.09 -1.59 -6.84
CA LEU A 76 -1.55 -2.93 -6.55
C LEU A 76 -0.77 -3.53 -5.38
N GLY A 77 -1.46 -4.19 -4.44
CA GLY A 77 -0.81 -4.94 -3.37
C GLY A 77 0.08 -4.07 -2.48
N ALA A 78 -0.41 -2.89 -2.09
CA ALA A 78 0.37 -1.84 -1.44
C ALA A 78 0.96 -2.24 -0.07
N GLY A 79 0.45 -3.30 0.54
CA GLY A 79 0.96 -3.85 1.81
C GLY A 79 0.97 -2.81 2.93
N THR A 80 2.15 -2.31 3.28
CA THR A 80 2.31 -1.23 4.27
C THR A 80 1.82 0.13 3.80
N GLY A 81 1.66 0.34 2.48
CA GLY A 81 1.37 1.64 1.87
C GLY A 81 2.61 2.54 1.73
N TRP A 82 3.81 2.04 2.05
CA TRP A 82 5.05 2.83 2.04
C TRP A 82 5.34 3.46 0.67
N LEU A 83 5.18 2.69 -0.42
CA LEU A 83 5.41 3.20 -1.78
C LEU A 83 4.38 4.28 -2.13
N SER A 84 3.09 4.05 -1.88
CA SER A 84 2.04 5.07 -2.05
C SER A 84 2.31 6.36 -1.29
N VAL A 85 2.77 6.28 -0.04
CA VAL A 85 3.16 7.46 0.75
C VAL A 85 4.36 8.15 0.11
N ALA A 86 5.38 7.40 -0.32
CA ALA A 86 6.55 7.97 -1.01
C ALA A 86 6.15 8.68 -2.32
N LEU A 87 5.30 8.07 -3.14
CA LEU A 87 4.76 8.67 -4.37
C LEU A 87 3.98 9.94 -4.04
N ALA A 88 3.08 9.91 -3.05
CA ALA A 88 2.31 11.08 -2.66
C ALA A 88 3.21 12.24 -2.22
N LYS A 89 4.25 11.99 -1.41
CA LYS A 89 5.19 13.04 -0.98
C LYS A 89 5.97 13.66 -2.15
N ASN A 90 6.33 12.86 -3.16
CA ASN A 90 7.20 13.29 -4.25
C ASN A 90 6.46 13.74 -5.52
N LEU A 91 5.16 13.46 -5.63
CA LEU A 91 4.30 13.84 -6.75
C LEU A 91 3.21 14.83 -6.30
N PRO A 92 3.55 16.10 -6.01
CA PRO A 92 2.61 17.10 -5.51
C PRO A 92 1.51 17.48 -6.50
N ASN A 93 1.74 17.22 -7.79
CA ASN A 93 0.85 17.56 -8.88
C ASN A 93 0.07 16.34 -9.43
N ALA A 94 0.24 15.15 -8.85
CA ALA A 94 -0.63 14.02 -9.18
C ALA A 94 -2.07 14.35 -8.79
N GLU A 95 -3.03 13.99 -9.63
CA GLU A 95 -4.46 14.18 -9.35
C GLU A 95 -4.92 13.23 -8.25
N ARG A 96 -4.50 11.97 -8.37
CA ARG A 96 -4.96 10.88 -7.50
C ARG A 96 -3.91 9.79 -7.40
N ILE A 97 -3.76 9.25 -6.19
CA ILE A 97 -3.00 8.03 -5.91
C ILE A 97 -3.92 7.10 -5.11
N VAL A 98 -4.09 5.87 -5.57
CA VAL A 98 -4.90 4.86 -4.86
C VAL A 98 -4.02 3.69 -4.47
N ALA A 99 -3.82 3.51 -3.16
CA ALA A 99 -3.20 2.32 -2.61
C ALA A 99 -4.24 1.22 -2.47
N THR A 100 -3.95 0.01 -2.97
CA THR A 100 -4.91 -1.09 -2.90
C THR A 100 -4.38 -2.29 -2.13
N GLU A 101 -5.28 -2.97 -1.42
CA GLU A 101 -5.06 -4.29 -0.83
C GLU A 101 -6.37 -5.08 -0.82
N MET A 102 -6.29 -6.39 -0.66
CA MET A 102 -7.45 -7.24 -0.38
C MET A 102 -8.06 -6.88 0.98
N ARG A 103 -9.38 -7.06 1.12
CA ARG A 103 -10.02 -6.95 2.45
C ARG A 103 -9.75 -8.16 3.32
N ALA A 104 -9.58 -9.33 2.70
CA ALA A 104 -9.42 -10.61 3.37
C ALA A 104 -8.34 -10.55 4.45
N GLY A 105 -8.68 -11.09 5.63
CA GLY A 105 -7.83 -11.15 6.82
C GLY A 105 -7.19 -9.84 7.25
N GLY A 106 -7.87 -8.71 7.06
CA GLY A 106 -7.48 -7.44 7.68
C GLY A 106 -6.47 -6.60 6.89
N ALA A 107 -6.03 -7.03 5.71
CA ALA A 107 -4.98 -6.34 4.96
C ALA A 107 -5.35 -4.90 4.55
N LEU A 108 -6.57 -4.66 4.05
CA LEU A 108 -7.04 -3.29 3.77
C LEU A 108 -7.12 -2.41 5.03
N ARG A 109 -7.52 -2.98 6.17
CA ARG A 109 -7.56 -2.27 7.46
C ARG A 109 -6.15 -1.88 7.89
N TRP A 110 -5.20 -2.79 7.73
CA TRP A 110 -3.78 -2.54 7.99
C TRP A 110 -3.22 -1.40 7.12
N LEU A 111 -3.46 -1.46 5.82
CA LEU A 111 -3.07 -0.39 4.88
C LEU A 111 -3.63 0.97 5.31
N ARG A 112 -4.94 1.04 5.61
CA ARG A 112 -5.60 2.27 6.09
C ARG A 112 -4.96 2.82 7.36
N ARG A 113 -4.67 1.95 8.32
CA ARG A 113 -4.00 2.33 9.58
C ARG A 113 -2.63 2.97 9.30
N ASN A 114 -1.81 2.36 8.44
CA ASN A 114 -0.48 2.88 8.11
C ASN A 114 -0.53 4.22 7.37
N VAL A 115 -1.45 4.39 6.42
CA VAL A 115 -1.63 5.69 5.72
C VAL A 115 -2.02 6.77 6.73
N ARG A 116 -2.99 6.49 7.62
CA ARG A 116 -3.40 7.44 8.67
C ARG A 116 -2.31 7.73 9.69
N ALA A 117 -1.43 6.77 9.99
CA ALA A 117 -0.27 7.02 10.84
C ALA A 117 0.65 8.09 10.24
N ASN A 118 0.83 8.09 8.92
CA ASN A 118 1.61 9.11 8.21
C ASN A 118 0.90 10.47 8.18
N GLU A 119 -0.42 10.51 8.01
CA GLU A 119 -1.19 11.75 8.12
C GLU A 119 -0.99 12.39 9.51
N ARG A 120 -1.12 11.58 10.57
CA ARG A 120 -0.91 12.01 11.97
C ARG A 120 0.54 12.40 12.27
N ALA A 121 1.51 11.82 11.56
CA ALA A 121 2.93 12.16 11.65
C ALA A 121 3.31 13.50 10.97
N GLY A 122 2.33 14.22 10.42
CA GLY A 122 2.53 15.54 9.82
C GLY A 122 2.58 15.56 8.29
N HIS A 123 2.33 14.41 7.63
CA HIS A 123 2.35 14.31 6.17
C HIS A 123 1.00 14.61 5.50
N GLY A 124 -0.04 14.97 6.26
CA GLY A 124 -1.42 15.11 5.76
C GLY A 124 -1.58 15.94 4.48
N GLU A 125 -0.88 17.08 4.35
CA GLU A 125 -0.94 17.91 3.14
C GLU A 125 -0.39 17.20 1.89
N SER A 126 0.70 16.45 2.06
CA SER A 126 1.28 15.62 1.01
C SER A 126 0.38 14.44 0.66
N LEU A 127 -0.40 13.94 1.61
CA LEU A 127 -1.24 12.75 1.46
C LEU A 127 -2.69 13.05 1.05
N ARG A 128 -3.09 14.32 0.89
CA ARG A 128 -4.47 14.71 0.54
C ARG A 128 -5.06 14.03 -0.71
N ARG A 129 -4.20 13.52 -1.60
CA ARG A 129 -4.54 12.86 -2.88
C ARG A 129 -4.37 11.34 -2.83
N LEU A 130 -3.90 10.80 -1.70
CA LEU A 130 -3.73 9.38 -1.47
C LEU A 130 -5.00 8.83 -0.81
N THR A 131 -5.65 7.88 -1.47
CA THR A 131 -6.76 7.12 -0.89
C THR A 131 -6.43 5.63 -0.84
N THR A 132 -7.23 4.86 -0.10
CA THR A 132 -7.08 3.41 0.00
C THR A 132 -8.35 2.74 -0.48
N GLU A 133 -8.22 1.71 -1.31
CA GLU A 133 -9.36 0.94 -1.85
C GLU A 133 -9.11 -0.56 -1.76
N GLU A 134 -10.20 -1.31 -1.71
CA GLU A 134 -10.14 -2.77 -1.82
C GLU A 134 -9.81 -3.18 -3.26
N CYS A 135 -8.86 -4.10 -3.43
CA CYS A 135 -8.62 -4.77 -4.70
C CYS A 135 -8.32 -6.26 -4.45
N ASP A 136 -9.35 -7.09 -4.54
CA ASP A 136 -9.18 -8.54 -4.54
C ASP A 136 -8.99 -9.03 -5.98
N TRP A 137 -7.78 -9.50 -6.29
CA TRP A 137 -7.40 -9.93 -7.63
C TRP A 137 -8.19 -11.15 -8.13
N SER A 138 -8.74 -11.97 -7.23
CA SER A 138 -9.56 -13.13 -7.60
C SER A 138 -10.83 -12.74 -8.33
N THR A 139 -11.33 -11.51 -8.10
CA THR A 139 -12.53 -10.97 -8.77
C THR A 139 -12.32 -10.79 -10.28
N TYR A 140 -11.07 -10.71 -10.74
CA TYR A 140 -10.71 -10.52 -12.15
C TYR A 140 -10.61 -11.84 -12.94
N LEU A 141 -10.85 -12.98 -12.31
CA LEU A 141 -10.79 -14.31 -12.94
C LEU A 141 -12.03 -14.66 -13.77
N GLY A 142 -13.09 -13.84 -13.72
CA GLY A 142 -14.29 -14.04 -14.55
C GLY A 142 -15.07 -15.32 -14.22
N GLY A 143 -14.91 -15.87 -13.01
CA GLY A 143 -15.59 -17.09 -12.56
C GLY A 143 -14.82 -18.39 -12.81
N GLU A 144 -13.59 -18.34 -13.33
CA GLU A 144 -12.71 -19.51 -13.33
C GLU A 144 -12.21 -19.76 -11.90
N PRO A 145 -12.50 -20.92 -11.30
CA PRO A 145 -12.05 -21.21 -9.94
C PRO A 145 -10.52 -21.29 -9.95
N THR A 146 -9.87 -20.30 -9.34
CA THR A 146 -8.53 -20.55 -8.80
C THR A 146 -8.66 -21.61 -7.76
N ARG A 147 -7.81 -22.63 -7.85
CA ARG A 147 -7.63 -23.61 -6.79
C ARG A 147 -7.21 -22.83 -5.55
N SER A 148 -8.16 -22.55 -4.66
CA SER A 148 -7.90 -21.94 -3.37
C SER A 148 -6.79 -22.75 -2.71
N MET A 149 -5.61 -22.15 -2.61
CA MET A 149 -4.44 -22.75 -1.96
C MET A 149 -4.20 -22.13 -0.59
N TYR A 150 -5.06 -21.19 -0.16
CA TYR A 150 -5.15 -20.81 1.24
C TYR A 150 -5.81 -21.98 1.97
N GLY A 151 -4.96 -22.77 2.63
CA GLY A 151 -5.20 -24.16 2.98
C GLY A 151 -6.46 -24.46 3.78
N ASP A 152 -7.15 -25.51 3.33
CA ASP A 152 -8.11 -26.31 4.10
C ASP A 152 -7.38 -27.49 4.79
N ASP A 153 -6.06 -27.38 5.01
CA ASP A 153 -5.26 -28.36 5.73
C ASP A 153 -5.38 -28.13 7.25
N ASP A 154 -6.59 -28.29 7.76
CA ASP A 154 -6.87 -28.65 9.14
C ASP A 154 -6.44 -30.12 9.34
N ASP A 155 -5.13 -30.36 9.39
CA ASP A 155 -4.58 -31.64 9.85
C ASP A 155 -3.46 -31.40 10.86
N ALA A 156 -3.82 -30.72 11.95
CA ALA A 156 -3.08 -30.81 13.21
C ALA A 156 -3.49 -32.12 13.92
N PRO A 157 -2.56 -33.06 14.18
CA PRO A 157 -2.91 -34.31 14.82
C PRO A 157 -3.37 -34.06 16.25
N SER A 158 -4.60 -34.46 16.53
CA SER A 158 -5.21 -34.47 17.86
C SER A 158 -4.37 -35.32 18.84
N PRO A 159 -3.80 -34.77 19.92
CA PRO A 159 -3.20 -35.60 20.95
C PRO A 159 -4.31 -36.15 21.87
N ALA A 160 -4.29 -37.47 21.99
CA ALA A 160 -5.25 -38.30 22.67
C ALA A 160 -5.55 -37.89 24.12
N THR A 161 -6.81 -38.14 24.47
CA THR A 161 -7.39 -38.15 25.82
C THR A 161 -6.56 -38.96 26.82
N THR A 162 -6.10 -38.32 27.90
CA THR A 162 -5.88 -38.99 29.18
C THR A 162 -6.35 -38.12 30.34
N SER A 163 -7.32 -38.62 31.09
CA SER A 163 -7.81 -38.07 32.35
C SER A 163 -6.72 -37.97 33.41
N ALA A 164 -6.62 -36.82 34.09
CA ALA A 164 -6.15 -36.74 35.46
C ALA A 164 -6.74 -35.49 36.15
N THR A 165 -7.09 -35.67 37.43
CA THR A 165 -7.94 -34.84 38.27
C THR A 165 -7.17 -33.76 39.05
N SER A 166 -7.62 -32.49 38.97
CA SER A 166 -7.50 -31.35 39.94
C SER A 166 -6.11 -30.89 40.46
N PRO A 167 -5.95 -29.65 41.02
CA PRO A 167 -6.97 -28.67 41.41
C PRO A 167 -6.82 -27.24 40.83
N ARG A 168 -7.95 -26.53 41.00
CA ARG A 168 -8.30 -25.14 40.70
C ARG A 168 -7.33 -24.11 41.29
N VAL A 169 -6.75 -23.28 40.42
CA VAL A 169 -6.17 -21.97 40.78
C VAL A 169 -7.01 -20.93 40.03
N GLU A 170 -7.80 -20.19 40.79
CA GLU A 170 -8.53 -19.02 40.29
C GLU A 170 -7.50 -17.93 40.02
N THR A 171 -7.27 -17.63 38.74
CA THR A 171 -6.55 -16.42 38.34
C THR A 171 -7.59 -15.56 37.66
N GLU A 172 -7.93 -14.46 38.31
CA GLU A 172 -8.81 -13.42 37.80
C GLU A 172 -8.20 -12.89 36.49
N THR A 173 -8.76 -13.30 35.35
CA THR A 173 -8.50 -12.64 34.08
C THR A 173 -9.29 -11.34 34.08
N GLU A 174 -8.56 -10.26 34.34
CA GLU A 174 -9.01 -8.89 34.12
C GLU A 174 -9.31 -8.72 32.63
N THR A 175 -10.58 -8.84 32.26
CA THR A 175 -11.06 -8.60 30.91
C THR A 175 -10.97 -7.10 30.63
N THR A 176 -9.79 -6.63 30.21
CA THR A 176 -9.68 -5.30 29.64
C THR A 176 -10.43 -5.32 28.30
N GLU A 177 -11.66 -4.83 28.30
CA GLU A 177 -12.40 -4.49 27.08
C GLU A 177 -11.57 -3.46 26.31
N LYS A 178 -10.75 -3.92 25.35
CA LYS A 178 -10.16 -3.04 24.35
C LYS A 178 -11.30 -2.55 23.48
N THR A 179 -11.67 -1.29 23.64
CA THR A 179 -12.43 -0.51 22.68
C THR A 179 -11.62 -0.46 21.38
N TYR A 180 -11.89 -1.38 20.47
CA TYR A 180 -11.49 -1.22 19.08
C TYR A 180 -12.26 -0.01 18.58
N GLU A 181 -11.55 1.04 18.19
CA GLU A 181 -12.18 2.13 17.43
C GLU A 181 -12.81 1.47 16.20
N THR A 182 -14.14 1.43 16.17
CA THR A 182 -14.93 1.13 14.98
C THR A 182 -14.73 2.31 14.06
N ASP A 183 -13.61 2.31 13.36
CA ASP A 183 -13.42 3.14 12.19
C ASP A 183 -14.60 2.85 11.27
N ASP A 184 -15.44 3.85 11.04
CA ASP A 184 -16.55 3.78 10.10
C ASP A 184 -16.00 3.37 8.74
N ASP A 185 -16.11 2.07 8.42
CA ASP A 185 -15.95 1.48 7.10
C ASP A 185 -17.10 2.00 6.22
N VAL A 186 -17.13 3.31 5.95
CA VAL A 186 -18.03 3.86 4.95
C VAL A 186 -17.55 3.32 3.60
N GLU A 187 -18.20 2.25 3.16
CA GLU A 187 -17.97 1.59 1.89
C GLU A 187 -18.26 2.59 0.77
N SER A 188 -17.21 3.25 0.31
CA SER A 188 -17.26 4.13 -0.85
C SER A 188 -17.20 3.24 -2.09
N ALA A 189 -18.01 3.56 -3.11
CA ALA A 189 -17.96 2.85 -4.38
C ALA A 189 -16.53 2.87 -4.93
N SER A 190 -15.97 1.70 -5.24
CA SER A 190 -14.62 1.60 -5.76
C SER A 190 -14.50 2.36 -7.09
N THR A 191 -13.43 3.13 -7.21
CA THR A 191 -13.13 3.91 -8.43
C THR A 191 -12.16 3.18 -9.35
N LEU A 192 -11.56 2.07 -8.89
CA LEU A 192 -10.53 1.31 -9.63
C LEU A 192 -10.94 0.96 -11.06
N ASP A 193 -12.12 0.39 -11.22
CA ASP A 193 -12.63 -0.12 -12.50
C ASP A 193 -13.26 0.96 -13.39
N SER A 194 -13.39 2.20 -12.92
CA SER A 194 -13.98 3.32 -13.66
C SER A 194 -13.01 4.46 -13.94
N THR A 195 -11.80 4.38 -13.38
CA THR A 195 -10.76 5.41 -13.54
C THR A 195 -9.84 5.07 -14.71
N ALA A 196 -9.54 6.08 -15.53
CA ALA A 196 -8.50 6.00 -16.56
C ALA A 196 -7.13 6.21 -15.92
N TRP A 197 -6.45 5.12 -15.55
CA TRP A 197 -5.15 5.18 -14.89
C TRP A 197 -4.02 5.52 -15.87
N ASP A 198 -3.20 6.50 -15.54
CA ASP A 198 -1.96 6.78 -16.29
C ASP A 198 -0.86 5.78 -15.92
N PHE A 199 -0.81 5.39 -14.65
CA PHE A 199 0.15 4.43 -14.11
C PHE A 199 -0.56 3.41 -13.22
N VAL A 200 -0.30 2.13 -13.47
CA VAL A 200 -0.59 1.04 -12.54
C VAL A 200 0.75 0.48 -12.10
N VAL A 201 1.04 0.55 -10.81
CA VAL A 201 2.32 0.18 -10.22
C VAL A 201 2.13 -0.87 -9.13
N GLY A 202 3.21 -1.51 -8.74
CA GLY A 202 3.27 -2.32 -7.53
C GLY A 202 4.63 -2.99 -7.45
N SER A 203 5.04 -3.30 -6.23
CA SER A 203 6.35 -3.89 -5.95
C SER A 203 6.18 -5.27 -5.35
N ASP A 204 6.97 -6.23 -5.83
CA ASP A 204 6.98 -7.60 -5.32
C ASP A 204 5.62 -8.31 -5.42
N LEU A 205 4.96 -8.18 -6.58
CA LEU A 205 3.62 -8.71 -6.83
C LEU A 205 3.59 -10.19 -7.23
N VAL A 206 4.74 -10.78 -7.54
CA VAL A 206 4.87 -12.12 -8.12
C VAL A 206 5.76 -12.95 -7.22
N TYR A 207 5.14 -13.65 -6.28
CA TYR A 207 5.82 -14.52 -5.31
C TYR A 207 5.19 -15.92 -5.20
N ASP A 208 4.01 -16.12 -5.81
CA ASP A 208 3.34 -17.41 -5.94
C ASP A 208 2.63 -17.56 -7.30
N ASP A 209 2.19 -18.78 -7.60
CA ASP A 209 1.51 -19.11 -8.85
C ASP A 209 0.15 -18.41 -9.01
N ALA A 210 -0.52 -18.08 -7.90
CA ALA A 210 -1.81 -17.41 -7.91
C ALA A 210 -1.65 -15.96 -8.41
N GLY A 211 -0.66 -15.24 -7.90
CA GLY A 211 -0.28 -13.91 -8.37
C GLY A 211 0.09 -13.91 -9.85
N VAL A 212 0.90 -14.87 -10.30
CA VAL A 212 1.25 -15.03 -11.74
C VAL A 212 -0.01 -15.18 -12.61
N ALA A 213 -0.99 -15.95 -12.16
CA ALA A 213 -2.21 -16.19 -12.92
C ALA A 213 -3.16 -14.99 -12.92
N MET A 214 -3.31 -14.29 -11.80
CA MET A 214 -4.28 -13.20 -11.66
C MET A 214 -3.78 -11.87 -12.22
N LEU A 215 -2.51 -11.53 -11.97
CA LEU A 215 -1.97 -10.20 -12.22
C LEU A 215 -2.14 -9.68 -13.65
N PRO A 216 -1.93 -10.47 -14.73
CA PRO A 216 -2.16 -10.01 -16.09
C PRO A 216 -3.63 -9.61 -16.38
N ARG A 217 -4.59 -10.27 -15.72
CA ARG A 217 -6.02 -9.96 -15.87
C ARG A 217 -6.39 -8.66 -15.16
N VAL A 218 -5.81 -8.44 -13.98
CA VAL A 218 -5.94 -7.18 -13.23
C VAL A 218 -5.39 -6.02 -14.07
N PHE A 219 -4.14 -6.13 -14.57
CA PHE A 219 -3.54 -5.10 -15.43
C PHE A 219 -4.39 -4.82 -16.67
N ARG A 220 -4.84 -5.86 -17.37
CA ARG A 220 -5.72 -5.69 -18.53
C ARG A 220 -6.95 -4.89 -18.18
N ARG A 221 -7.66 -5.26 -17.12
CA ARG A 221 -8.90 -4.60 -16.71
C ARG A 221 -8.67 -3.13 -16.34
N LEU A 222 -7.61 -2.82 -15.61
CA LEU A 222 -7.30 -1.45 -15.19
C LEU A 222 -6.78 -0.58 -16.34
N LEU A 223 -6.03 -1.14 -17.29
CA LEU A 223 -5.48 -0.41 -18.43
C LEU A 223 -6.45 -0.27 -19.60
N ASP A 224 -7.44 -1.17 -19.75
CA ASP A 224 -8.47 -1.06 -20.79
C ASP A 224 -9.29 0.26 -20.65
N ASN A 225 -9.36 0.83 -19.45
CA ASN A 225 -10.03 2.12 -19.19
C ASN A 225 -9.17 3.34 -19.52
N ALA A 226 -7.85 3.19 -19.67
CA ALA A 226 -6.96 4.30 -20.04
C ALA A 226 -7.05 4.66 -21.54
N ALA A 227 -7.69 3.80 -22.34
CA ALA A 227 -7.79 3.95 -23.80
C ALA A 227 -9.12 4.55 -24.30
N ASN A 228 -10.03 4.92 -23.39
CA ASN A 228 -11.32 5.56 -23.71
C ASN A 228 -11.31 7.04 -23.31
#